data_AF-A0A257X700-F1
#
_entry.id   AF-A0A257X700-F1
#
_cell.length_a   1.000
_cell.length_b   1.000
_cell.length_c   1.000
_cell.angle_alpha   90.00
_cell.angle_beta   90.00
_cell.angle_gamma   90.00
#
_symmetry.space_group_name_H-M   'P 1'
#
loop_
_entity.id
_entity.type
_entity.pdbx_description
1 polymer ?
#
loop_
_entity_poly.entity_id
_entity_poly.type
_entity_poly.pdbx_seq_one_letter_code
_entity_poly.pdbx_strand_id
1 'polypeptide(L)'
;MRKFIMSLTTVASLSLAAIPVLGLAQAAQAGEHKARIAVSDLNLSNPAQAAVFNARVDDAARTLCRAKVRNNDLKMSLNDCHMSVKREASRQLSATQRKALKFASRAASVEMAAR
;
A
#
# COMPACT_ATOMS: atom_id res chain seq x y z
N MET A 1 -6.54 23.29 -39.03
CA MET A 1 -5.60 22.18 -38.74
C MET A 1 -5.15 22.28 -37.29
N ARG A 2 -5.15 21.15 -36.59
CA ARG A 2 -4.91 20.98 -35.16
C ARG A 2 -3.58 21.58 -34.71
N LYS A 3 -3.51 22.03 -33.44
CA LYS A 3 -2.57 21.53 -32.42
C LYS A 3 -2.82 22.23 -31.09
N PHE A 4 -3.62 21.61 -30.23
CA PHE A 4 -3.61 21.90 -28.79
C PHE A 4 -2.34 21.27 -28.21
N ILE A 5 -1.36 22.11 -27.88
CA ILE A 5 -0.14 21.66 -27.21
C ILE A 5 -0.47 21.61 -25.71
N MET A 6 -0.56 20.39 -25.20
CA MET A 6 -0.61 20.11 -23.77
C MET A 6 0.68 20.61 -23.12
N SER A 7 0.54 21.41 -22.06
CA SER A 7 1.58 21.62 -21.06
C SER A 7 0.92 21.56 -19.70
N LEU A 8 0.74 20.33 -19.21
CA LEU A 8 0.42 20.09 -17.81
C LEU A 8 1.74 20.19 -17.05
N THR A 9 2.04 21.39 -16.57
CA THR A 9 3.09 21.63 -15.58
C THR A 9 2.69 20.93 -14.29
N THR A 10 3.26 19.76 -14.05
CA THR A 10 3.16 19.02 -12.79
C THR A 10 3.78 19.82 -11.66
N VAL A 11 2.94 20.40 -10.81
CA VAL A 11 3.36 21.09 -9.58
C VAL A 11 3.82 20.03 -8.57
N ALA A 12 5.13 19.94 -8.39
CA ALA A 12 5.76 19.19 -7.31
C ALA A 12 5.71 20.04 -6.02
N SER A 13 4.58 20.04 -5.32
CA SER A 13 4.51 20.57 -3.96
C SER A 13 5.00 19.50 -2.98
N LEU A 14 6.28 19.57 -2.60
CA LEU A 14 6.83 18.88 -1.42
C LEU A 14 6.17 19.47 -0.16
N SER A 15 5.21 18.76 0.42
CA SER A 15 4.75 19.02 1.77
C SER A 15 5.44 18.04 2.72
N LEU A 16 6.47 18.51 3.44
CA LEU A 16 6.94 17.89 4.68
C LEU A 16 5.78 17.97 5.69
N ALA A 17 5.04 16.88 5.89
CA ALA A 17 3.99 16.82 6.90
C ALA A 17 4.08 15.51 7.69
N ALA A 18 4.39 15.67 8.98
CA ALA A 18 4.07 14.81 10.12
C ALA A 18 3.98 13.31 9.83
N ILE A 19 5.05 12.57 10.13
CA ILE A 19 5.21 11.13 9.95
C ILE A 19 4.20 10.36 10.82
N PRO A 20 3.07 9.82 10.30
CA PRO A 20 2.32 8.83 11.05
C PRO A 20 2.96 7.51 10.66
N VAL A 21 3.93 7.05 11.46
CA VAL A 21 4.45 5.68 11.35
C VAL A 21 3.28 4.76 11.67
N LEU A 22 2.58 4.28 10.65
CA LEU A 22 1.62 3.19 10.78
C LEU A 22 2.42 1.93 11.09
N GLY A 23 2.82 1.81 12.36
CA GLY A 23 3.24 0.55 12.92
C GLY A 23 2.06 -0.39 12.77
N LEU A 24 2.19 -1.39 11.90
CA LEU A 24 1.37 -2.60 11.89
C LEU A 24 1.57 -3.29 13.25
N ALA A 25 0.99 -2.72 14.30
CA ALA A 25 0.85 -3.32 15.60
C ALA A 25 -0.22 -4.39 15.43
N GLN A 26 0.20 -5.51 14.85
CA GLN A 26 -0.49 -6.77 14.98
C GLN A 26 -0.44 -7.12 16.47
N ALA A 27 -1.44 -6.66 17.22
CA ALA A 27 -1.82 -7.30 18.46
C ALA A 27 -2.12 -8.76 18.12
N ALA A 28 -1.47 -9.67 18.83
CA ALA A 28 -1.50 -11.12 18.64
C ALA A 28 -0.60 -11.63 17.49
N GLN A 29 0.69 -11.80 17.75
CA GLN A 29 1.32 -13.12 17.85
C GLN A 29 2.78 -12.93 18.34
N ALA A 30 3.15 -13.67 19.38
CA ALA A 30 4.50 -13.70 19.93
C ALA A 30 5.54 -14.07 18.86
N GLY A 31 6.64 -13.31 18.81
CA GLY A 31 7.75 -13.49 17.86
C GLY A 31 7.87 -12.31 16.88
N GLU A 32 8.66 -11.31 17.26
CA GLU A 32 8.84 -10.05 16.53
C GLU A 32 9.38 -10.24 15.11
N HIS A 33 8.49 -10.34 14.13
CA HIS A 33 8.78 -9.97 12.74
C HIS A 33 7.95 -8.74 12.41
N LYS A 34 8.42 -7.59 12.90
CA LYS A 34 7.81 -6.27 12.69
C LYS A 34 8.12 -5.77 11.27
N ALA A 35 7.31 -6.15 10.29
CA ALA A 35 7.35 -5.52 8.97
C ALA A 35 6.75 -4.11 9.08
N ARG A 36 7.59 -3.08 8.96
CA ARG A 36 7.15 -1.67 8.99
C ARG A 36 6.86 -1.21 7.57
N ILE A 37 5.65 -0.69 7.33
CA ILE A 37 5.28 -0.09 6.04
C ILE A 37 5.14 1.41 6.25
N ALA A 38 6.05 2.18 5.65
CA ALA A 38 5.91 3.62 5.59
C ALA A 38 4.80 3.99 4.60
N VAL A 39 3.80 4.74 5.10
CA VAL A 39 2.64 5.24 4.33
C VAL A 39 2.64 6.76 4.30
N SER A 40 3.31 7.39 5.24
CA SER A 40 3.39 8.85 5.43
C SER A 40 3.98 9.58 4.22
N ASP A 41 4.88 8.91 3.50
CA ASP A 41 5.55 9.42 2.31
C ASP A 41 4.70 9.28 1.03
N LEU A 42 3.53 8.64 1.12
CA LEU A 42 2.70 8.30 -0.03
C LEU A 42 1.37 9.05 -0.01
N ASN A 43 1.12 9.81 -1.06
CA ASN A 43 -0.20 10.33 -1.38
C ASN A 43 -1.05 9.22 -2.01
N LEU A 44 -1.86 8.55 -1.21
CA LEU A 44 -2.74 7.46 -1.66
C LEU A 44 -3.86 7.90 -2.61
N SER A 45 -4.04 9.20 -2.85
CA SER A 45 -4.94 9.72 -3.88
C SER A 45 -4.31 9.68 -5.28
N ASN A 46 -2.97 9.59 -5.36
CA ASN A 46 -2.25 9.44 -6.63
C ASN A 46 -2.13 7.95 -6.98
N PRO A 47 -2.60 7.50 -8.17
CA PRO A 47 -2.54 6.10 -8.58
C PRO A 47 -1.13 5.51 -8.61
N ALA A 48 -0.12 6.29 -9.00
CA ALA A 48 1.27 5.82 -9.02
C ALA A 48 1.80 5.57 -7.60
N GLN A 49 1.51 6.47 -6.64
CA GLN A 49 1.96 6.32 -5.25
C GLN A 49 1.14 5.27 -4.49
N ALA A 50 -0.15 5.11 -4.82
CA ALA A 50 -0.98 4.01 -4.36
C ALA A 50 -0.43 2.64 -4.81
N ALA A 51 0.09 2.54 -6.05
CA ALA A 51 0.75 1.33 -6.52
C ALA A 51 2.04 1.03 -5.72
N VAL A 52 2.82 2.06 -5.37
CA VAL A 52 4.00 1.92 -4.50
C VAL A 52 3.59 1.40 -3.12
N PHE A 53 2.52 1.92 -2.52
CA PHE A 53 2.00 1.41 -1.25
C PHE A 53 1.64 -0.07 -1.35
N ASN A 54 0.87 -0.46 -2.37
CA ASN A 54 0.48 -1.85 -2.59
C ASN A 54 1.69 -2.78 -2.79
N ALA A 55 2.72 -2.33 -3.51
CA ALA A 55 3.95 -3.08 -3.70
C ALA A 55 4.70 -3.29 -2.37
N ARG A 56 4.78 -2.26 -1.50
CA ARG A 56 5.37 -2.39 -0.17
C ARG A 56 4.60 -3.36 0.72
N VAL A 57 3.26 -3.33 0.66
CA VAL A 57 2.42 -4.29 1.39
C VAL A 57 2.65 -5.72 0.90
N ASP A 58 2.78 -5.92 -0.42
CA ASP A 58 3.03 -7.24 -0.99
C ASP A 58 4.41 -7.79 -0.58
N ASP A 59 5.46 -6.96 -0.61
CA ASP A 59 6.79 -7.35 -0.19
C ASP A 59 6.88 -7.67 1.31
N ALA A 60 6.23 -6.84 2.14
CA ALA A 60 6.10 -7.10 3.58
C ALA A 60 5.34 -8.40 3.86
N ALA A 61 4.25 -8.65 3.14
CA ALA A 61 3.46 -9.87 3.26
C ALA A 61 4.28 -11.11 2.86
N ARG A 62 5.00 -11.05 1.72
CA ARG A 62 5.89 -12.12 1.27
C ARG A 62 6.97 -12.41 2.31
N THR A 63 7.62 -11.38 2.84
CA THR A 63 8.69 -11.54 3.84
C THR A 63 8.16 -12.18 5.12
N LEU A 64 7.06 -11.67 5.66
CA LEU A 64 6.45 -12.17 6.89
C LEU A 64 5.92 -13.60 6.74
N CYS A 65 5.19 -13.88 5.66
CA CYS A 65 4.60 -15.19 5.44
C CYS A 65 5.67 -16.25 5.12
N ARG A 66 6.72 -15.90 4.35
CA ARG A 66 7.87 -16.80 4.16
C ARG A 66 8.62 -17.06 5.46
N ALA A 67 8.80 -16.06 6.32
CA ALA A 67 9.41 -16.26 7.62
C ALA A 67 8.60 -17.22 8.50
N LYS A 68 7.27 -17.06 8.54
CA LYS A 68 6.37 -17.99 9.24
C LYS A 68 6.44 -19.43 8.70
N VAL A 69 6.56 -19.60 7.38
CA VAL A 69 6.79 -20.93 6.79
C VAL A 69 8.11 -21.51 7.25
N ARG A 70 9.20 -20.75 7.18
CA ARG A 70 10.53 -21.23 7.61
C ARG A 70 10.57 -21.62 9.09
N ASN A 71 9.80 -20.94 9.92
CA ASN A 71 9.71 -21.23 11.36
C ASN A 71 8.66 -22.32 11.70
N ASN A 72 7.99 -22.89 10.70
CA ASN A 72 6.88 -23.84 10.88
C ASN A 72 5.71 -23.29 11.73
N ASP A 73 5.55 -21.97 11.77
CA ASP A 73 4.52 -21.24 12.52
C ASP A 73 3.27 -20.94 11.69
N LEU A 74 3.28 -21.31 10.40
CA LEU A 74 2.20 -20.99 9.48
C LEU A 74 1.04 -21.98 9.62
N LYS A 75 -0.02 -21.56 10.31
CA LYS A 75 -1.25 -22.35 10.51
C LYS A 75 -2.27 -22.27 9.35
N MET A 76 -1.92 -21.61 8.26
CA MET A 76 -2.81 -21.34 7.13
C MET A 76 -2.04 -21.44 5.81
N SER A 77 -2.73 -21.35 4.67
CA SER A 77 -2.03 -21.30 3.38
C SER A 77 -1.19 -20.02 3.24
N LEU A 78 -0.12 -20.07 2.45
CA LEU A 78 0.70 -18.89 2.13
C LEU A 78 -0.15 -17.76 1.53
N ASN A 79 -1.14 -18.10 0.71
CA ASN A 79 -2.03 -17.13 0.10
C ASN A 79 -2.95 -16.47 1.13
N ASP A 80 -3.51 -17.24 2.06
CA ASP A 80 -4.35 -16.69 3.15
C ASP A 80 -3.55 -15.78 4.07
N CYS A 81 -2.28 -16.12 4.31
CA CYS A 81 -1.36 -15.27 5.05
C CYS A 81 -1.13 -13.94 4.34
N HIS A 82 -0.85 -13.96 3.03
CA HIS A 82 -0.69 -12.75 2.23
C HIS A 82 -1.96 -11.88 2.27
N MET A 83 -3.12 -12.48 2.10
CA MET A 83 -4.41 -11.78 2.13
C MET A 83 -4.73 -11.22 3.52
N SER A 84 -4.34 -11.92 4.59
CA SER A 84 -4.50 -11.45 5.96
C SER A 84 -3.63 -10.21 6.23
N VAL A 85 -2.37 -10.22 5.79
CA VAL A 85 -1.48 -9.06 5.91
C VAL A 85 -1.99 -7.87 5.10
N LYS A 86 -2.45 -8.10 3.86
CA LYS A 86 -3.05 -7.04 3.03
C LYS A 86 -4.29 -6.43 3.68
N ARG A 87 -5.16 -7.27 4.24
CA ARG A 87 -6.36 -6.84 4.95
C ARG A 87 -6.01 -6.02 6.18
N GLU A 88 -5.02 -6.46 6.95
CA GLU A 88 -4.54 -5.75 8.14
C GLU A 88 -3.92 -4.39 7.77
N ALA A 89 -3.07 -4.34 6.75
CA ALA A 89 -2.52 -3.09 6.24
C ALA A 89 -3.62 -2.11 5.83
N SER A 90 -4.71 -2.59 5.23
CA SER A 90 -5.87 -1.74 4.92
C SER A 90 -6.62 -1.27 6.19
N ARG A 91 -6.75 -2.10 7.23
CA ARG A 91 -7.39 -1.71 8.50
C ARG A 91 -6.61 -0.63 9.25
N GLN A 92 -5.29 -0.66 9.15
CA GLN A 92 -4.40 0.34 9.76
C GLN A 92 -4.48 1.71 9.06
N LEU A 93 -5.01 1.79 7.84
CA LEU A 93 -5.24 3.06 7.16
C LEU A 93 -6.46 3.79 7.75
N SER A 94 -6.34 5.12 7.87
CA SER A 94 -7.50 5.97 8.21
C SER A 94 -8.63 5.81 7.19
N ALA A 95 -9.87 6.16 7.56
CA ALA A 95 -11.01 6.09 6.64
C ALA A 95 -10.77 6.91 5.35
N THR A 96 -10.16 8.09 5.49
CA THR A 96 -9.79 8.96 4.36
C THR A 96 -8.74 8.31 3.46
N GLN A 97 -7.69 7.72 4.03
CA GLN A 97 -6.65 7.00 3.29
C GLN A 97 -7.19 5.77 2.56
N ARG A 98 -8.08 5.00 3.20
CA ARG A 98 -8.76 3.87 2.53
C ARG A 98 -9.61 4.33 1.36
N LYS A 99 -10.31 5.45 1.51
CA LYS A 99 -11.13 6.03 0.45
C LYS A 99 -10.26 6.50 -0.71
N ALA A 100 -9.19 7.24 -0.43
CA ALA A 100 -8.19 7.67 -1.42
C ALA A 100 -7.60 6.49 -2.19
N LEU A 101 -7.15 5.45 -1.47
CA LEU A 101 -6.58 4.24 -2.09
C LEU A 101 -7.57 3.53 -3.03
N LYS A 102 -8.86 3.44 -2.64
CA LYS A 102 -9.92 2.87 -3.50
C LYS A 102 -10.20 3.73 -4.74
N PHE A 103 -10.12 5.05 -4.62
CA PHE A 103 -10.26 5.93 -5.79
C PHE A 103 -9.08 5.80 -6.73
N ALA A 104 -7.86 5.80 -6.18
CA ALA A 104 -6.63 5.60 -6.94
C ALA A 104 -6.61 4.26 -7.69
N SER A 105 -7.06 3.17 -7.06
CA SER A 105 -7.16 1.87 -7.76
C SER A 105 -8.16 1.88 -8.91
N ARG A 106 -9.28 2.62 -8.76
CA ARG A 106 -10.29 2.76 -9.82
C ARG A 106 -9.77 3.63 -10.98
N ALA A 107 -9.09 4.72 -10.67
CA ALA A 107 -8.49 5.59 -11.68
C ALA A 107 -7.43 4.84 -12.50
N ALA A 108 -6.57 4.04 -11.84
CA ALA A 108 -5.59 3.20 -12.52
C ALA A 108 -6.22 2.17 -13.47
N SER A 109 -7.31 1.52 -13.06
CA SER A 109 -8.03 0.57 -13.93
C SER A 109 -8.67 1.25 -15.15
N VAL A 110 -9.16 2.49 -15.01
CA VAL A 110 -9.73 3.25 -16.13
C VAL A 110 -8.64 3.68 -17.10
N GLU A 111 -7.48 4.13 -16.61
CA GLU A 111 -6.34 4.50 -17.47
C GLU A 111 -5.82 3.30 -18.28
N MET A 112 -5.75 2.10 -17.67
CA MET A 112 -5.34 0.88 -18.37
C MET A 112 -6.38 0.42 -19.40
N ALA A 113 -7.68 0.61 -19.13
CA ALA A 113 -8.75 0.26 -20.07
C ALA A 113 -8.91 1.26 -21.23
N ALA A 114 -8.33 2.46 -21.10
CA ALA A 114 -8.33 3.49 -22.13
C ALA A 114 -7.08 3.43 -23.04
N ARG A 115 -6.16 2.50 -22.80
CA ARG A 115 -5.00 2.19 -23.65
C ARG A 115 -5.31 1.02 -24.56
#